data_AF-A0AAD7A615-F1
#
_entry.id   AF-A0AAD7A615-F1
#
_cell.length_a   1.000
_cell.length_b   1.000
_cell.length_c   1.000
_cell.angle_alpha   90.00
_cell.angle_beta   90.00
_cell.angle_gamma   90.00
#
_symmetry.space_group_name_H-M   'P 1'
#
loop_
_entity.id
_entity.type
_entity.pdbx_description
1 polymer ?
#
loop_
_entity_poly.entity_id
_entity_poly.type
_entity_poly.pdbx_seq_one_letter_code
_entity_poly.pdbx_strand_id
1 'polypeptide(L)'
;MFINFRTFRKILLGTILLISATSVVLSVYLKPYLKPSPNSAYVLLGILDTLIFAIILSVGRTLFQSPQTVATEALGLFALLPFALILALYSMTLSVTPDQNVLSIFSILQILIFIGTTLHGLYTIGLLCTAMLTVCVFDADVYARDIDSSPSPFPMSFLLGSICPCFCRSDPASLDLEYVPEHPNIVCLPGCNCSIAKTQLPNTSEGERTPGLQPTANNMLMVRGLSSRSLVRVPNDVERRSSIAVSFEEV
;
A
#
# COMPACT_ATOMS: atom_id res chain seq x y z
N MET A 1 2.67 -0.97 -15.28
CA MET A 1 3.77 -0.68 -14.35
C MET A 1 3.16 -0.04 -13.11
N PHE A 2 3.07 -0.76 -11.99
CA PHE A 2 2.50 -0.22 -10.77
C PHE A 2 3.59 0.54 -10.01
N ILE A 3 3.32 1.79 -9.63
CA ILE A 3 4.24 2.58 -8.81
C ILE A 3 4.19 2.01 -7.39
N ASN A 4 5.36 1.68 -6.81
CA ASN A 4 5.44 1.23 -5.42
C ASN A 4 4.86 2.30 -4.48
N PHE A 5 4.04 1.88 -3.52
CA PHE A 5 3.37 2.78 -2.56
C PHE A 5 4.34 3.75 -1.87
N ARG A 6 5.52 3.25 -1.45
CA ARG A 6 6.59 4.06 -0.86
C ARG A 6 7.04 5.21 -1.76
N THR A 7 7.19 4.96 -3.05
CA THR A 7 7.59 5.97 -4.03
C THR A 7 6.47 6.98 -4.26
N PHE A 8 5.23 6.49 -4.40
CA PHE A 8 4.05 7.34 -4.51
C PHE A 8 3.92 8.29 -3.30
N ARG A 9 4.03 7.76 -2.08
CA ARG A 9 3.97 8.54 -0.83
C ARG A 9 5.04 9.63 -0.81
N LYS A 10 6.29 9.31 -1.12
CA LYS A 10 7.39 10.29 -1.15
C LYS A 10 7.15 11.41 -2.17
N ILE A 11 6.67 11.07 -3.37
CA ILE A 11 6.35 12.05 -4.41
C ILE A 11 5.20 12.95 -3.95
N LEU A 12 4.15 12.35 -3.37
CA LEU A 12 2.98 13.09 -2.88
C LEU A 12 3.35 14.06 -1.76
N LEU A 13 4.05 13.59 -0.73
CA LEU A 13 4.51 14.42 0.38
C LEU A 13 5.48 15.51 -0.10
N GLY A 14 6.40 15.19 -1.01
CA GLY A 14 7.29 16.18 -1.62
C GLY A 14 6.54 17.25 -2.42
N THR A 15 5.46 16.87 -3.12
CA THR A 15 4.60 17.80 -3.85
C THR A 15 3.85 18.73 -2.89
N ILE A 16 3.26 18.18 -1.82
CA ILE A 16 2.56 18.97 -0.79
C ILE A 16 3.55 19.95 -0.11
N LEU A 17 4.78 19.49 0.18
CA LEU A 17 5.83 20.33 0.74
C LEU A 17 6.20 21.50 -0.19
N LEU A 18 6.38 21.23 -1.49
CA LEU A 18 6.71 22.26 -2.48
C LEU A 18 5.58 23.29 -2.62
N ILE A 19 4.33 22.83 -2.70
CA ILE A 19 3.14 23.71 -2.74
C ILE A 19 3.06 24.57 -1.47
N SER A 20 3.34 23.99 -0.31
CA SER A 20 3.32 24.73 0.97
C SER A 20 4.45 25.76 1.02
N ALA A 21 5.67 25.39 0.63
CA ALA A 21 6.82 26.30 0.62
C ALA A 21 6.63 27.46 -0.36
N THR A 22 6.14 27.19 -1.57
CA THR A 22 5.78 28.23 -2.55
C THR A 22 4.67 29.14 -2.02
N SER A 23 3.66 28.59 -1.35
CA SER A 23 2.61 29.36 -0.70
C SER A 23 3.18 30.28 0.39
N VAL A 24 4.12 29.81 1.22
CA VAL A 24 4.82 30.65 2.22
C VAL A 24 5.53 31.82 1.56
N VAL A 25 6.33 31.56 0.51
CA VAL A 25 7.07 32.62 -0.20
C VAL A 25 6.12 33.66 -0.79
N LEU A 26 5.05 33.23 -1.45
CA LEU A 26 4.02 34.13 -1.99
C LEU A 26 3.32 34.93 -0.90
N SER A 27 3.10 34.33 0.27
CA SER A 27 2.43 34.98 1.40
C SER A 27 3.30 36.08 2.02
N VAL A 28 4.60 35.82 2.15
CA VAL A 28 5.58 36.83 2.57
C VAL A 28 5.63 37.98 1.57
N TYR A 29 5.64 37.65 0.27
CA TYR A 29 5.61 38.65 -0.80
C TYR A 29 4.33 39.51 -0.79
N LEU A 30 3.16 38.90 -0.54
CA LEU A 30 1.86 39.58 -0.54
C LEU A 30 1.56 40.36 0.75
N LYS A 31 2.32 40.11 1.84
CA LYS A 31 2.16 40.77 3.15
C LYS A 31 1.87 42.28 3.10
N PRO A 32 2.63 43.13 2.37
CA PRO A 32 2.38 44.58 2.35
C PRO A 32 1.08 44.99 1.65
N TYR A 33 0.46 44.09 0.89
CA TYR A 33 -0.73 44.37 0.07
C TYR A 33 -2.04 43.88 0.71
N LEU A 34 -1.97 43.12 1.81
CA LEU A 34 -3.15 42.58 2.51
C LEU A 34 -3.83 43.67 3.35
N LYS A 35 -5.14 43.88 3.14
CA LYS A 35 -6.00 44.76 3.94
C LYS A 35 -7.11 43.91 4.59
N PRO A 36 -7.61 44.23 5.81
CA PRO A 36 -7.32 45.39 6.66
C PRO A 36 -6.51 45.07 7.93
N SER A 37 -6.14 43.80 8.19
CA SER A 37 -5.46 43.43 9.44
C SER A 37 -3.98 43.07 9.21
N PRO A 38 -3.03 43.76 9.87
CA PRO A 38 -1.61 43.40 9.82
C PRO A 38 -1.34 41.98 10.36
N ASN A 39 -2.30 41.43 11.12
CA ASN A 39 -2.24 40.09 11.70
C ASN A 39 -2.60 38.98 10.71
N SER A 40 -3.27 39.29 9.61
CA SER A 40 -3.75 38.27 8.65
C SER A 40 -2.62 37.46 8.00
N ALA A 41 -1.53 38.14 7.62
CA ALA A 41 -0.35 37.51 7.04
C ALA A 41 0.31 36.53 8.01
N TYR A 42 0.34 36.85 9.31
CA TYR A 42 0.95 35.99 10.33
C TYR A 42 0.13 34.74 10.62
N VAL A 43 -1.21 34.83 10.58
CA VAL A 43 -2.07 33.65 10.68
C VAL A 43 -1.81 32.69 9.52
N LEU A 44 -1.72 33.23 8.30
CA LEU A 44 -1.48 32.45 7.10
C LEU A 44 -0.08 31.79 7.12
N LEU A 45 0.95 32.55 7.52
CA LEU A 45 2.31 32.05 7.69
C LEU A 45 2.38 30.96 8.77
N GLY A 46 1.79 31.21 9.94
CA GLY A 46 1.82 30.27 11.06
C GLY A 46 1.18 28.92 10.73
N ILE A 47 0.02 28.93 10.05
CA ILE A 47 -0.63 27.67 9.64
C ILE A 47 0.23 26.95 8.59
N LEU A 48 0.74 27.66 7.57
CA LEU A 48 1.61 27.05 6.56
C LEU A 48 2.90 26.47 7.16
N ASP A 49 3.51 27.17 8.12
CA ASP A 49 4.72 26.71 8.82
C ASP A 49 4.45 25.44 9.62
N THR A 50 3.30 25.34 10.30
CA THR A 50 2.93 24.09 11.01
C THR A 50 2.74 22.91 10.05
N LEU A 51 2.18 23.12 8.86
CA LEU A 51 2.03 22.09 7.84
C LEU A 51 3.39 21.64 7.30
N ILE A 52 4.28 22.58 6.97
CA ILE A 52 5.64 22.30 6.50
C ILE A 52 6.41 21.52 7.57
N PHE A 53 6.38 22.00 8.82
CA PHE A 53 7.08 21.36 9.93
C PHE A 53 6.62 19.92 10.13
N ALA A 54 5.31 19.67 10.08
CA ALA A 54 4.80 18.31 10.23
C ALA A 54 5.19 17.38 9.07
N ILE A 55 5.21 17.87 7.83
CA ILE A 55 5.70 17.09 6.68
C ILE A 55 7.19 16.80 6.82
N ILE A 56 7.99 17.79 7.24
CA ILE A 56 9.43 17.61 7.50
C ILE A 56 9.64 16.58 8.60
N LEU A 57 8.84 16.59 9.68
CA LEU A 57 8.93 15.56 10.72
C LEU A 57 8.55 14.17 10.19
N SER A 58 7.49 14.06 9.38
CA SER A 58 7.07 12.79 8.78
C SER A 58 8.16 12.21 7.87
N VAL A 59 8.78 13.04 7.03
CA VAL A 59 9.89 12.64 6.14
C VAL A 59 11.19 12.43 6.92
N GLY A 60 11.45 13.28 7.92
CA GLY A 60 12.67 13.30 8.71
C GLY A 60 12.80 12.08 9.62
N ARG A 61 11.69 11.50 10.09
CA ARG A 61 11.71 10.23 10.84
C ARG A 61 12.36 9.09 10.06
N THR A 62 12.19 9.06 8.73
CA THR A 62 12.88 8.12 7.85
C THR A 62 14.40 8.32 7.89
N LEU A 63 14.88 9.56 8.04
CA LEU A 63 16.32 9.85 8.17
C LEU A 63 16.88 9.39 9.53
N PHE A 64 16.09 9.47 10.59
CA PHE A 64 16.47 9.04 11.94
C PHE A 64 16.29 7.53 12.19
N GLN A 65 16.02 6.73 11.14
CA GLN A 65 15.75 5.29 11.24
C GLN A 65 14.61 4.95 12.22
N SER A 66 13.74 5.91 12.54
CA SER A 66 12.56 5.65 13.36
C SER A 66 11.47 5.09 12.45
N PRO A 67 10.81 3.97 12.82
CA PRO A 67 9.70 3.45 12.04
C PRO A 67 8.57 4.48 12.01
N GLN A 68 8.01 4.75 10.82
CA GLN A 68 6.88 5.64 10.66
C GLN A 68 5.63 4.79 10.58
N THR A 69 4.97 4.58 11.72
CA THR A 69 3.78 3.72 11.75
C THR A 69 2.60 4.33 10.96
N VAL A 70 1.75 3.47 10.40
CA VAL A 70 0.51 3.87 9.74
C VAL A 70 -0.36 4.72 10.67
N ALA A 71 -0.48 4.36 11.95
CA ALA A 71 -1.21 5.13 12.95
C ALA A 71 -0.65 6.54 13.13
N THR A 72 0.67 6.67 13.27
CA THR A 72 1.31 7.98 13.46
C THR A 72 1.13 8.89 12.24
N GLU A 73 1.20 8.34 11.03
CA GLU A 73 0.95 9.10 9.80
C GLU A 73 -0.52 9.52 9.71
N ALA A 74 -1.46 8.58 9.90
CA ALA A 74 -2.89 8.85 9.83
C ALA A 74 -3.33 9.89 10.87
N LEU A 75 -2.86 9.76 12.11
CA LEU A 75 -3.15 10.72 13.18
C LEU A 75 -2.56 12.09 12.85
N GLY A 76 -1.33 12.16 12.35
CA GLY A 76 -0.69 13.41 11.94
C GLY A 76 -1.48 14.11 10.82
N LEU A 77 -1.84 13.38 9.76
CA LEU A 77 -2.62 13.91 8.64
C LEU A 77 -4.01 14.39 9.10
N PHE A 78 -4.70 13.59 9.91
CA PHE A 78 -6.02 13.92 10.42
C PHE A 78 -5.99 15.14 11.34
N ALA A 79 -4.99 15.24 12.23
CA ALA A 79 -4.82 16.38 13.12
C ALA A 79 -4.54 17.69 12.34
N LEU A 80 -3.85 17.61 11.20
CA LEU A 80 -3.53 18.77 10.36
C LEU A 80 -4.65 19.17 9.39
N LEU A 81 -5.52 18.24 9.02
CA LEU A 81 -6.61 18.48 8.08
C LEU A 81 -7.51 19.69 8.44
N PRO A 82 -7.97 19.89 9.70
CA PRO A 82 -8.79 21.05 10.04
C PRO A 82 -8.02 22.36 9.84
N PHE A 83 -6.71 22.39 10.09
CA PHE A 83 -5.88 23.59 9.87
C PHE A 83 -5.75 23.92 8.38
N ALA A 84 -5.57 22.92 7.53
CA ALA A 84 -5.56 23.10 6.08
C ALA A 84 -6.92 23.62 5.56
N LEU A 85 -8.04 23.09 6.08
CA LEU A 85 -9.38 23.56 5.74
C LEU A 85 -9.63 25.01 6.20
N ILE A 86 -9.25 25.34 7.43
CA ILE A 86 -9.33 26.71 7.96
C ILE A 86 -8.51 27.64 7.08
N LEU A 87 -7.30 27.25 6.68
CA LEU A 87 -6.45 28.04 5.79
C LEU A 87 -7.12 28.30 4.44
N ALA A 88 -7.70 27.27 3.81
CA ALA A 88 -8.40 27.41 2.54
C ALA A 88 -9.61 28.34 2.65
N LEU A 89 -10.47 28.15 3.67
CA LEU A 89 -11.62 29.01 3.92
C LEU A 89 -11.20 30.44 4.26
N TYR A 90 -10.18 30.60 5.10
CA TYR A 90 -9.64 31.90 5.48
C TYR A 90 -9.10 32.65 4.26
N SER A 91 -8.39 31.96 3.37
CA SER A 91 -7.86 32.56 2.13
C SER A 91 -8.96 33.16 1.24
N MET A 92 -10.19 32.62 1.28
CA MET A 92 -11.35 33.16 0.55
C MET A 92 -11.93 34.43 1.17
N THR A 93 -11.69 34.66 2.45
CA THR A 93 -12.16 35.87 3.16
C THR A 93 -11.19 37.05 3.06
N LEU A 94 -9.94 36.80 2.64
CA LEU A 94 -8.92 37.83 2.51
C LEU A 94 -9.20 38.74 1.32
N SER A 95 -8.95 40.04 1.52
CA SER A 95 -9.05 41.06 0.49
C SER A 95 -7.68 41.70 0.27
N VAL A 96 -7.38 42.01 -0.99
CA VAL A 96 -6.07 42.58 -1.39
C VAL A 96 -6.30 43.91 -2.09
N THR A 97 -5.28 44.77 -2.11
CA THR A 97 -5.32 46.02 -2.87
C THR A 97 -5.67 45.78 -4.35
N PRO A 98 -6.46 46.68 -4.99
CA PRO A 98 -7.00 46.49 -6.33
C PRO A 98 -5.98 46.64 -7.48
N ASP A 99 -4.69 46.39 -7.22
CA ASP A 99 -3.68 46.31 -8.27
C ASP A 99 -3.82 44.97 -9.00
N GLN A 100 -3.96 45.03 -10.34
CA GLN A 100 -4.19 43.87 -11.19
C GLN A 100 -3.09 42.80 -11.06
N ASN A 101 -1.83 43.21 -10.95
CA ASN A 101 -0.71 42.26 -10.80
C ASN A 101 -0.78 41.53 -9.46
N VAL A 102 -1.08 42.28 -8.39
CA VAL A 102 -1.19 41.74 -7.04
C VAL A 102 -2.39 40.80 -6.93
N LEU A 103 -3.51 41.15 -7.57
CA LEU A 103 -4.71 40.31 -7.64
C LEU A 103 -4.41 38.96 -8.29
N SER A 104 -3.69 38.94 -9.43
CA SER A 104 -3.32 37.69 -10.09
C SER A 104 -2.42 36.81 -9.22
N ILE A 105 -1.43 37.39 -8.53
CA ILE A 105 -0.54 36.65 -7.62
C ILE A 105 -1.32 36.09 -6.43
N PHE A 106 -2.26 36.85 -5.88
CA PHE A 106 -3.14 36.38 -4.81
C PHE A 106 -4.06 35.24 -5.26
N SER A 107 -4.63 35.31 -6.46
CA SER A 107 -5.42 34.21 -7.04
C SER A 107 -4.59 32.94 -7.21
N ILE A 108 -3.31 33.06 -7.63
CA ILE A 108 -2.39 31.92 -7.71
C ILE A 108 -2.17 31.30 -6.32
N LEU A 109 -1.93 32.13 -5.30
CA LEU A 109 -1.79 31.66 -3.92
C LEU A 109 -3.03 30.90 -3.45
N GLN A 110 -4.24 31.44 -3.69
CA GLN A 110 -5.49 30.75 -3.34
C GLN A 110 -5.58 29.39 -4.04
N ILE A 111 -5.33 29.32 -5.35
CA ILE A 111 -5.35 28.06 -6.11
C ILE A 111 -4.37 27.05 -5.50
N LEU A 112 -3.15 27.47 -5.18
CA LEU A 112 -2.15 26.61 -4.54
C LEU A 112 -2.61 26.08 -3.17
N ILE A 113 -3.18 26.94 -2.33
CA ILE A 113 -3.74 26.54 -1.03
C ILE A 113 -4.86 25.51 -1.21
N PHE A 114 -5.76 25.72 -2.17
CA PHE A 114 -6.86 24.78 -2.45
C PHE A 114 -6.37 23.44 -2.98
N ILE A 115 -5.41 23.44 -3.91
CA ILE A 115 -4.78 22.21 -4.42
C ILE A 115 -4.09 21.47 -3.28
N GLY A 116 -3.28 22.17 -2.46
CA GLY A 116 -2.59 21.58 -1.32
C GLY A 116 -3.54 20.97 -0.30
N THR A 117 -4.61 21.68 0.05
CA THR A 117 -5.64 21.22 0.98
C THR A 117 -6.37 19.99 0.42
N THR A 118 -6.69 19.99 -0.87
CA THR A 118 -7.35 18.86 -1.55
C THR A 118 -6.44 17.63 -1.57
N LEU A 119 -5.16 17.78 -1.92
CA LEU A 119 -4.20 16.69 -1.90
C LEU A 119 -4.03 16.11 -0.49
N HIS A 120 -3.95 16.96 0.53
CA HIS A 120 -3.86 16.55 1.93
C HIS A 120 -5.10 15.78 2.37
N GLY A 121 -6.29 16.28 2.04
CA GLY A 121 -7.57 15.60 2.31
C GLY A 121 -7.69 14.25 1.62
N LEU A 122 -7.40 14.20 0.32
CA LEU A 122 -7.40 12.95 -0.46
C LEU A 122 -6.42 11.92 0.10
N TYR A 123 -5.22 12.37 0.50
CA TYR A 123 -4.24 11.48 1.11
C TYR A 123 -4.72 10.95 2.46
N THR A 124 -5.29 11.82 3.31
CA THR A 124 -5.84 11.44 4.61
C THR A 124 -6.96 10.40 4.47
N ILE A 125 -7.95 10.70 3.62
CA ILE A 125 -9.10 9.81 3.39
C ILE A 125 -8.62 8.49 2.76
N GLY A 126 -7.74 8.57 1.75
CA GLY A 126 -7.18 7.40 1.09
C GLY A 126 -6.47 6.48 2.07
N LEU A 127 -5.59 7.02 2.91
CA LEU A 127 -4.86 6.25 3.92
C LEU A 127 -5.80 5.59 4.94
N LEU A 128 -6.78 6.33 5.46
CA LEU A 128 -7.78 5.81 6.40
C LEU A 128 -8.61 4.69 5.77
N CYS A 129 -9.12 4.88 4.55
CA CYS A 129 -9.87 3.87 3.83
C CYS A 129 -9.03 2.61 3.59
N THR A 130 -7.80 2.75 3.10
CA THR A 130 -6.92 1.60 2.87
C THR A 130 -6.55 0.88 4.16
N ALA A 131 -6.30 1.61 5.25
CA ALA A 131 -6.02 1.02 6.55
C ALA A 131 -7.22 0.26 7.11
N MET A 132 -8.41 0.84 7.08
CA MET A 132 -9.64 0.18 7.54
C MET A 132 -9.94 -1.08 6.71
N LEU A 133 -9.78 -1.01 5.38
CA LEU A 133 -9.95 -2.18 4.53
C LEU A 133 -8.93 -3.27 4.86
N THR A 134 -7.67 -2.92 5.07
CA THR A 134 -6.64 -3.88 5.48
C THR A 134 -6.97 -4.54 6.83
N VAL A 135 -7.45 -3.77 7.82
CA VAL A 135 -7.92 -4.30 9.11
C VAL A 135 -9.05 -5.30 8.93
N CYS A 136 -10.06 -4.95 8.13
CA CYS A 136 -11.24 -5.78 7.93
C CYS A 136 -10.92 -7.08 7.17
N VAL A 137 -9.92 -7.07 6.29
CA VAL A 137 -9.67 -8.19 5.38
C VAL A 137 -8.60 -9.16 5.91
N PHE A 138 -7.45 -8.68 6.40
CA PHE A 138 -6.33 -9.60 6.67
C PHE A 138 -5.32 -9.19 7.76
N ASP A 139 -5.33 -7.96 8.28
CA ASP A 139 -4.26 -7.51 9.20
C ASP A 139 -4.77 -6.51 10.25
N ALA A 140 -5.17 -7.03 11.42
CA ALA A 140 -5.69 -6.24 12.53
C ALA A 140 -4.66 -5.25 13.10
N ASP A 141 -3.37 -5.57 13.00
CA ASP A 141 -2.27 -4.78 13.56
C ASP A 141 -1.65 -3.80 12.54
N VAL A 142 -2.29 -3.56 11.40
CA VAL A 142 -1.77 -2.68 10.33
C VAL A 142 -1.40 -1.29 10.83
N TYR A 143 -2.08 -0.78 11.85
CA TYR A 143 -1.83 0.53 12.45
C TYR A 143 -0.44 0.65 13.10
N ALA A 144 0.08 -0.44 13.67
CA ALA A 144 1.39 -0.48 14.29
C ALA A 144 2.53 -0.72 13.28
N ARG A 145 2.19 -1.15 12.06
CA ARG A 145 3.18 -1.45 11.02
C ARG A 145 3.82 -0.18 10.49
N ASP A 146 5.11 -0.28 10.16
CA ASP A 146 5.85 0.75 9.48
C ASP A 146 5.30 0.93 8.05
N ILE A 147 4.95 2.17 7.70
CA ILE A 147 4.33 2.53 6.42
C ILE A 147 5.30 2.35 5.25
N ASP A 148 6.61 2.42 5.53
CA ASP A 148 7.68 2.27 4.55
C ASP A 148 8.25 0.84 4.50
N SER A 149 7.68 -0.10 5.26
CA SER A 149 8.15 -1.49 5.30
C SER A 149 8.02 -2.18 3.94
N SER A 150 8.90 -3.17 3.71
CA SER A 150 8.78 -4.11 2.59
C SER A 150 8.49 -5.50 3.15
N PRO A 151 7.33 -6.12 2.83
CA PRO A 151 6.29 -5.65 1.91
C PRO A 151 5.47 -4.46 2.46
N SER A 152 4.85 -3.69 1.54
CA SER A 152 3.95 -2.57 1.87
C SER A 152 2.76 -3.06 2.70
N PRO A 153 2.31 -2.31 3.73
CA PRO A 153 1.09 -2.64 4.49
C PRO A 153 -0.17 -2.56 3.62
N PHE A 154 -0.12 -1.89 2.46
CA PHE A 154 -1.23 -1.74 1.53
C PHE A 154 -0.91 -2.45 0.20
N PRO A 155 -1.21 -3.76 0.06
CA PRO A 155 -1.15 -4.45 -1.23
C PRO A 155 -2.33 -4.01 -2.10
N MET A 156 -2.18 -2.90 -2.83
CA MET A 156 -3.26 -2.29 -3.62
C MET A 156 -3.89 -3.25 -4.63
N SER A 157 -3.10 -4.18 -5.20
CA SER A 157 -3.60 -5.24 -6.08
C SER A 157 -4.63 -6.14 -5.40
N PHE A 158 -4.40 -6.49 -4.13
CA PHE A 158 -5.30 -7.31 -3.34
C PHE A 158 -6.54 -6.51 -2.90
N LEU A 159 -6.35 -5.29 -2.42
CA LEU A 159 -7.46 -4.41 -2.00
C LEU A 159 -8.42 -4.09 -3.16
N LEU A 160 -7.90 -3.81 -4.36
CA LEU A 160 -8.71 -3.54 -5.54
C LEU A 160 -9.50 -4.78 -5.99
N GLY A 161 -8.92 -5.98 -5.87
CA GLY A 161 -9.60 -7.23 -6.16
C GLY A 161 -10.77 -7.53 -5.22
N SER A 162 -10.65 -7.17 -3.94
CA SER A 162 -11.73 -7.35 -2.97
C SER A 162 -12.90 -6.37 -3.14
N ILE A 163 -12.63 -5.12 -3.55
CA ILE A 163 -13.67 -4.08 -3.69
C ILE A 163 -14.39 -4.18 -5.03
N CYS A 164 -13.69 -4.58 -6.08
CA CYS A 164 -14.21 -4.57 -7.45
C CYS A 164 -13.86 -5.88 -8.18
N PRO A 165 -14.61 -6.97 -7.93
CA PRO A 165 -14.35 -8.26 -8.56
C PRO A 165 -14.39 -8.19 -10.10
N CYS A 166 -15.07 -7.20 -10.67
CA CYS A 166 -15.17 -6.97 -12.11
C CYS A 166 -13.85 -6.50 -12.76
N PHE A 167 -12.96 -5.82 -12.02
CA PHE A 167 -11.69 -5.31 -12.56
C PHE A 167 -10.54 -6.32 -12.46
N CYS A 168 -10.67 -7.34 -11.61
CA CYS A 168 -9.69 -8.41 -11.44
C CYS A 168 -10.06 -9.68 -12.23
N ARG A 169 -10.48 -9.52 -13.49
CA ARG A 169 -10.60 -10.64 -14.43
C ARG A 169 -9.24 -10.96 -15.06
N SER A 170 -8.26 -11.26 -14.22
CA SER A 170 -6.96 -11.80 -14.63
C SER A 170 -6.84 -13.20 -14.06
N ASP A 171 -6.81 -14.18 -14.95
CA ASP A 171 -6.67 -15.62 -14.79
C ASP A 171 -6.97 -16.25 -13.40
N PRO A 172 -7.97 -17.15 -13.30
CA PRO A 172 -8.30 -17.87 -12.07
C PRO A 172 -7.23 -18.90 -11.62
N ALA A 173 -5.99 -18.81 -12.10
CA ALA A 173 -4.93 -19.77 -11.77
C ALA A 173 -4.12 -19.40 -10.51
N SER A 174 -4.46 -18.32 -9.80
CA SER A 174 -3.68 -17.87 -8.62
C SER A 174 -4.51 -17.40 -7.42
N LEU A 175 -5.83 -17.43 -7.52
CA LEU A 175 -6.77 -17.04 -6.46
C LEU A 175 -7.58 -18.24 -5.92
N ASP A 176 -6.98 -19.44 -5.92
CA ASP A 176 -7.47 -20.51 -5.04
C ASP A 176 -7.06 -20.17 -3.60
N LEU A 177 -7.87 -19.30 -3.00
CA LEU A 177 -8.08 -19.23 -1.57
C LEU A 177 -8.92 -20.45 -1.18
N GLU A 178 -8.37 -21.65 -1.37
CA GLU A 178 -8.92 -22.84 -0.74
C GLU A 178 -8.46 -22.79 0.72
N TYR A 179 -9.33 -22.24 1.56
CA TYR A 179 -9.29 -22.51 2.99
C TYR A 179 -9.61 -24.00 3.16
N VAL A 180 -8.63 -24.86 2.88
CA VAL A 180 -8.65 -26.25 3.29
C VAL A 180 -8.37 -26.21 4.79
N PRO A 181 -9.29 -26.60 5.67
CA PRO A 181 -8.93 -26.82 7.06
C PRO A 181 -7.85 -27.89 7.05
N GLU A 182 -6.64 -27.52 7.46
CA GLU A 182 -5.51 -28.42 7.64
C GLU A 182 -5.99 -29.66 8.40
N HIS A 183 -6.28 -30.75 7.67
CA HIS A 183 -6.14 -32.06 8.24
C HIS A 183 -4.63 -32.25 8.33
N PRO A 184 -4.05 -32.38 9.54
CA PRO A 184 -2.64 -32.66 9.65
C PRO A 184 -2.39 -33.97 8.90
N ASN A 185 -1.62 -33.90 7.82
CA ASN A 185 -1.05 -35.09 7.19
C ASN A 185 -0.06 -35.67 8.20
N ILE A 186 -0.57 -36.52 9.09
CA ILE A 186 0.25 -37.29 10.04
C ILE A 186 1.01 -38.32 9.20
N VAL A 187 2.24 -37.97 8.82
CA VAL A 187 3.20 -38.92 8.27
C VAL A 187 3.66 -39.82 9.43
N CYS A 188 3.08 -41.01 9.53
CA CYS A 188 3.50 -41.98 10.54
C CYS A 188 4.84 -42.60 10.13
N LEU A 189 5.87 -42.41 10.96
CA LEU A 189 7.15 -43.09 10.82
C LEU A 189 6.98 -44.61 10.97
N PRO A 190 7.85 -45.43 10.35
CA PRO A 190 7.81 -46.88 10.50
C PRO A 190 7.96 -47.26 11.98
N GLY A 191 6.90 -47.84 12.56
CA GLY A 191 6.81 -48.18 13.98
C GLY A 191 5.62 -47.54 14.72
N CYS A 192 4.91 -46.57 14.13
CA CYS A 192 3.70 -45.99 14.72
C CYS A 192 2.44 -46.78 14.36
N ASN A 193 1.62 -47.11 15.36
CA ASN A 193 0.37 -47.85 15.19
C ASN A 193 -0.80 -46.89 14.85
N CYS A 194 -0.77 -46.33 13.64
CA CYS A 194 -1.79 -45.41 13.15
C CYS A 194 -2.93 -46.19 12.46
N SER A 195 -4.16 -46.00 12.94
CA SER A 195 -5.35 -46.69 12.45
C SER A 195 -6.07 -45.91 11.33
N ILE A 196 -5.44 -45.65 10.18
CA ILE A 196 -6.13 -45.05 9.02
C ILE A 196 -5.68 -45.69 7.69
N ALA A 197 -6.68 -45.92 6.85
CA ALA A 197 -6.76 -46.69 5.61
C ALA A 197 -5.52 -46.78 4.70
N LYS A 198 -5.26 -48.02 4.24
CA LYS A 198 -4.31 -48.38 3.18
C LYS A 198 -4.68 -47.68 1.86
N THR A 199 -3.91 -46.66 1.48
CA THR A 199 -3.82 -46.23 0.08
C THR A 199 -2.56 -46.84 -0.53
N GLN A 200 -2.74 -47.60 -1.60
CA GLN A 200 -1.72 -48.42 -2.26
C GLN A 200 -0.58 -47.54 -2.82
N LEU A 201 0.66 -47.83 -2.40
CA LEU A 201 1.86 -47.39 -3.12
C LEU A 201 2.08 -48.26 -4.37
N PRO A 202 2.58 -47.72 -5.49
CA PRO A 202 2.97 -48.52 -6.64
C PRO A 202 4.28 -49.24 -6.35
N ASN A 203 4.25 -50.57 -6.47
CA ASN A 203 5.40 -51.45 -6.34
C ASN A 203 6.50 -51.09 -7.35
N THR A 204 7.70 -50.90 -6.83
CA THR A 204 8.95 -50.96 -7.59
C THR A 204 9.32 -52.43 -7.74
N SER A 205 9.40 -52.94 -8.97
CA SER A 205 10.03 -54.24 -9.26
C SER A 205 10.75 -54.19 -10.61
N GLU A 206 12.02 -54.54 -10.56
CA GLU A 206 12.98 -54.69 -11.66
C GLU A 206 12.63 -55.87 -12.61
N GLY A 207 13.12 -55.84 -13.86
CA GLY A 207 13.42 -57.07 -14.64
C GLY A 207 12.86 -57.24 -16.07
N GLU A 208 13.66 -56.85 -17.07
CA GLU A 208 14.04 -57.53 -18.35
C GLU A 208 13.05 -58.31 -19.28
N ARG A 209 13.15 -57.98 -20.59
CA ARG A 209 12.98 -58.77 -21.87
C ARG A 209 11.77 -58.52 -22.80
N THR A 210 12.11 -58.25 -24.06
CA THR A 210 11.37 -58.06 -25.34
C THR A 210 10.99 -59.40 -26.04
N PRO A 211 10.36 -59.47 -27.25
CA PRO A 211 9.38 -58.58 -27.93
C PRO A 211 8.15 -59.34 -28.51
N GLY A 212 7.07 -58.63 -28.91
CA GLY A 212 5.96 -59.23 -29.67
C GLY A 212 4.99 -58.22 -30.31
N LEU A 213 4.95 -58.20 -31.64
CA LEU A 213 3.97 -57.56 -32.55
C LEU A 213 2.53 -58.08 -32.27
N GLN A 214 1.41 -57.34 -32.33
CA GLN A 214 0.79 -56.51 -33.38
C GLN A 214 -0.47 -55.74 -32.80
N PRO A 215 -1.19 -54.90 -33.58
CA PRO A 215 -1.90 -53.70 -33.10
C PRO A 215 -3.43 -53.82 -33.04
N THR A 216 -4.10 -52.98 -32.24
CA THR A 216 -5.46 -52.50 -32.55
C THR A 216 -5.75 -51.16 -31.86
N ALA A 217 -6.57 -50.36 -32.54
CA ALA A 217 -6.65 -48.91 -32.49
C ALA A 217 -7.57 -48.34 -31.40
N ASN A 218 -7.46 -47.01 -31.31
CA ASN A 218 -8.43 -46.04 -30.80
C ASN A 218 -8.57 -45.91 -29.27
N ASN A 219 -7.82 -44.93 -28.73
CA ASN A 219 -8.47 -43.82 -28.02
C ASN A 219 -7.58 -42.58 -28.11
N MET A 220 -8.02 -41.60 -28.91
CA MET A 220 -7.54 -40.23 -28.83
C MET A 220 -7.95 -39.65 -27.48
N LEU A 221 -7.04 -39.68 -26.52
CA LEU A 221 -7.07 -38.77 -25.38
C LEU A 221 -5.96 -37.76 -25.59
N MET A 222 -6.39 -36.51 -25.78
CA MET A 222 -5.53 -35.34 -25.93
C MET A 222 -4.41 -35.34 -24.88
N VAL A 223 -3.19 -35.62 -25.33
CA VAL A 223 -1.98 -35.21 -24.62
C VAL A 223 -1.86 -33.70 -24.81
N ARG A 224 -2.54 -32.94 -23.95
CA ARG A 224 -2.22 -31.53 -23.75
C ARG A 224 -0.92 -31.48 -22.99
N GLY A 225 0.09 -30.89 -23.63
CA GLY A 225 1.47 -30.87 -23.16
C GLY A 225 1.61 -30.52 -21.69
N LEU A 226 2.17 -31.45 -20.93
CA LEU A 226 2.85 -31.17 -19.68
C LEU A 226 4.11 -30.38 -20.05
N SER A 227 3.95 -29.07 -20.23
CA SER A 227 5.04 -28.13 -20.07
C SER A 227 5.58 -28.36 -18.66
N SER A 228 6.85 -28.73 -18.57
CA SER A 228 7.63 -28.86 -17.34
C SER A 228 7.73 -27.51 -16.64
N ARG A 229 6.62 -27.05 -16.07
CA ARG A 229 6.60 -25.92 -15.15
C ARG A 229 7.24 -26.42 -13.87
N SER A 230 8.35 -25.77 -13.52
CA SER A 230 9.02 -25.82 -12.23
C SER A 230 8.05 -26.22 -11.11
N LEU A 231 8.27 -27.40 -10.51
CA LEU A 231 7.55 -27.89 -9.33
C LEU A 231 7.83 -27.05 -8.07
N VAL A 232 8.57 -25.95 -8.19
CA VAL A 232 8.75 -24.97 -7.13
C VAL A 232 7.64 -23.93 -7.25
N ARG A 233 6.54 -24.15 -6.51
CA ARG A 233 5.50 -23.14 -6.28
C ARG A 233 6.16 -21.96 -5.57
N VAL A 234 6.19 -20.79 -6.21
CA VAL A 234 6.61 -19.55 -5.54
C VAL A 234 5.51 -19.19 -4.54
N PRO A 235 5.80 -19.08 -3.24
CA PRO A 235 4.77 -18.78 -2.26
C PRO A 235 4.13 -17.42 -2.54
N ASN A 236 2.81 -17.36 -2.44
CA ASN A 236 2.04 -16.12 -2.60
C ASN A 236 2.34 -15.14 -1.45
N ASP A 237 2.04 -13.85 -1.64
CA ASP A 237 2.38 -12.80 -0.66
C ASP A 237 1.81 -13.06 0.75
N VAL A 238 0.69 -13.80 0.86
CA VAL A 238 0.11 -14.22 2.14
C VAL A 238 0.90 -15.37 2.76
N GLU A 239 1.28 -16.38 1.98
CA GLU A 239 2.07 -17.54 2.44
C GLU A 239 3.49 -17.12 2.87
N ARG A 240 4.10 -16.15 2.17
CA ARG A 240 5.37 -15.54 2.60
C ARG A 240 5.27 -14.79 3.92
N ARG A 241 4.08 -14.34 4.31
CA ARG A 241 3.84 -13.60 5.57
C ARG A 241 3.55 -14.53 6.74
N SER A 242 3.13 -15.77 6.50
CA SER A 242 2.89 -16.79 7.53
C SER A 242 4.05 -17.77 7.72
N SER A 243 5.06 -17.75 6.85
CA SER A 243 6.23 -18.61 6.99
C SER A 243 7.16 -18.11 8.11
N ILE A 244 7.29 -18.90 9.17
CA ILE A 244 8.23 -18.66 10.26
C ILE A 244 9.64 -18.96 9.74
N ALA A 245 10.53 -17.96 9.76
CA ALA A 245 11.94 -18.16 9.44
C ALA A 245 12.61 -18.93 10.59
N VAL A 246 12.91 -20.21 10.37
CA VAL A 246 13.71 -21.02 11.30
C VAL A 246 15.18 -20.83 10.95
N SER A 247 15.90 -20.03 11.74
CA SER A 247 17.36 -19.98 11.67
C SER A 247 17.93 -21.06 12.57
N PHE A 248 18.72 -21.96 12.01
CA PHE A 248 19.53 -22.87 12.81
C PHE A 248 20.79 -22.13 13.27
N GLU A 249 20.90 -21.88 14.57
CA GLU A 249 22.20 -21.54 15.17
C GLU A 249 23.05 -22.82 15.17
N GLU A 250 24.19 -22.77 14.48
CA GLU A 250 25.22 -23.80 14.58
C GLU A 250 25.88 -23.69 15.96
N VAL A 251 25.80 -24.78 16.74
CA VAL A 251 26.45 -24.95 18.05
C VAL A 251 27.87 -25.43 17.87
#